data_AF-A0A9J7BUI5-F1
#
_entry.id   AF-A0A9J7BUI5-F1
#
_cell.length_a   1.000
_cell.length_b   1.000
_cell.length_c   1.000
_cell.angle_alpha   90.00
_cell.angle_beta   90.00
_cell.angle_gamma   90.00
#
_symmetry.space_group_name_H-M   'P 1'
#
loop_
_entity.id
_entity.type
_entity.pdbx_description
1 polymer ?
#
loop_
_entity_poly.entity_id
_entity_poly.type
_entity_poly.pdbx_seq_one_letter_code
_entity_poly.pdbx_strand_id
1 'polypeptide(L)'
;MPRTISLDPVLSSRIQSAMDQLSKLQPDLAARIAASMNDAQAQAMQVSQTRTLPPGPTETHSLMLARSAMTNDAEGFVSNLEAGIVFGVGPDGSIWGTNKWEQLDPGWIEAFAIFLESLLPIIGGKHRFVDSPPTIQIPNQVKIAMAGDWGTGEWRTVNNPAPSTKVGAAIAKLTPDVTIHLGDVYYSGTADQEKHLLVSLWPQGSLGSFALNSNHEMYSGSKPYFNALSQAPFAQQNGCSYFALENDNWIIVGMDSAYFSEEGELYMNGVLFPQNFPNKQQAFLQDKGQEAMMKGKKVIVLTHHNGLDDPGEKTNLLFQHVTNAFPNNDGPAYWYWGHQHLGVVYQPQGLAGVRCRCCGHGALPCGVAKVLENRRQVIWHEKDLAGDPDIPERVLNGFAMLTLDGPNIEEAFYDENGALAWSSTQAASAPALTSADS
;
A
#
# COMPACT_ATOMS: atom_id res chain seq x y z
N MET A 1 -32.05 17.30 -8.79
CA MET A 1 -30.91 18.22 -8.61
C MET A 1 -29.69 17.36 -8.37
N PRO A 2 -28.55 17.63 -9.03
CA PRO A 2 -27.31 16.93 -8.70
C PRO A 2 -27.02 17.12 -7.20
N ARG A 3 -26.62 16.04 -6.51
CA ARG A 3 -26.18 16.16 -5.13
C ARG A 3 -24.85 16.89 -5.14
N THR A 4 -24.76 17.99 -4.40
CA THR A 4 -23.51 18.72 -4.19
C THR A 4 -22.69 18.02 -3.12
N ILE A 5 -21.37 18.07 -3.24
CA ILE A 5 -20.47 17.63 -2.17
C ILE A 5 -20.45 18.72 -1.08
N SER A 6 -20.39 18.30 0.18
CA SER A 6 -20.22 19.21 1.31
C SER A 6 -19.09 18.72 2.20
N LEU A 7 -18.30 19.65 2.72
CA LEU A 7 -17.26 19.35 3.70
C LEU A 7 -17.86 19.36 5.11
N ASP A 8 -17.44 18.41 5.95
CA ASP A 8 -17.83 18.42 7.36
C ASP A 8 -17.18 19.64 8.06
N PRO A 9 -17.96 20.60 8.57
CA PRO A 9 -17.42 21.78 9.24
C PRO A 9 -16.59 21.42 10.49
N VAL A 10 -16.86 20.28 11.14
CA VAL A 10 -16.07 19.78 12.27
C VAL A 10 -14.66 19.40 11.80
N LEU A 11 -14.54 18.68 10.69
CA LEU A 11 -13.24 18.33 10.11
C LEU A 11 -12.48 19.57 9.64
N SER A 12 -13.16 20.51 8.98
CA SER A 12 -12.56 21.80 8.59
C SER A 12 -11.98 22.55 9.79
N SER A 13 -12.73 22.64 10.90
CA SER A 13 -12.25 23.30 12.11
C SER A 13 -11.05 22.58 12.75
N ARG A 14 -11.04 21.24 12.75
CA ARG A 14 -9.91 20.43 13.22
C ARG A 14 -8.66 20.69 12.38
N ILE A 15 -8.77 20.70 11.05
CA ILE A 15 -7.67 20.98 10.12
C ILE A 15 -7.10 22.38 10.37
N GLN A 16 -7.96 23.41 10.45
CA GLN A 16 -7.54 24.79 10.74
C GLN A 16 -6.77 24.87 12.06
N SER A 17 -7.34 24.30 13.14
CA SER A 17 -6.70 24.31 14.45
C SER A 17 -5.37 23.58 14.46
N ALA A 18 -5.29 22.43 13.77
CA ALA A 18 -4.08 21.63 13.71
C ALA A 18 -2.98 22.33 12.91
N MET A 19 -3.31 22.93 11.75
CA MET A 19 -2.36 23.73 10.95
C MET A 19 -1.88 24.98 11.70
N ASP A 20 -2.76 25.67 12.43
CA ASP A 20 -2.41 26.84 13.26
C ASP A 20 -1.46 26.47 14.40
N GLN A 21 -1.60 25.28 14.97
CA GLN A 21 -0.68 24.77 15.99
C GLN A 21 0.63 24.29 15.37
N LEU A 22 0.56 23.56 14.25
CA LEU A 22 1.73 23.04 13.55
C LEU A 22 2.63 24.16 13.05
N SER A 23 2.07 25.25 12.51
CA SER A 23 2.84 26.42 12.07
C SER A 23 3.61 27.13 13.19
N LYS A 24 3.14 27.02 14.45
CA LYS A 24 3.84 27.56 15.62
C LYS A 24 4.91 26.61 16.15
N LEU A 25 4.67 25.31 16.09
CA LEU A 25 5.57 24.28 16.64
C LEU A 25 6.66 23.87 15.65
N GLN A 26 6.31 23.75 14.37
CA GLN A 26 7.13 23.21 13.29
C GLN A 26 6.87 24.00 11.98
N PRO A 27 7.30 25.27 11.91
CA PRO A 27 6.95 26.17 10.79
C PRO A 27 7.39 25.64 9.41
N ASP A 28 8.57 25.03 9.31
CA ASP A 28 9.08 24.48 8.05
C ASP A 28 8.25 23.29 7.56
N LEU A 29 7.83 22.41 8.49
CA LEU A 29 6.97 21.27 8.16
C LEU A 29 5.57 21.75 7.73
N ALA A 30 4.99 22.70 8.46
CA ALA A 30 3.71 23.29 8.10
C ALA A 30 3.75 23.95 6.71
N ALA A 31 4.85 24.64 6.37
CA ALA A 31 5.03 25.26 5.06
C ALA A 31 5.11 24.23 3.93
N ARG A 32 5.84 23.10 4.14
CA ARG A 32 5.88 22.01 3.15
C ARG A 32 4.51 21.39 2.91
N ILE A 33 3.78 21.05 3.97
CA ILE A 33 2.42 20.48 3.87
C ILE A 33 1.48 21.46 3.16
N ALA A 34 1.57 22.76 3.49
CA ALA A 34 0.74 23.77 2.83
C ALA A 34 1.05 23.89 1.33
N ALA A 35 2.31 23.75 0.92
CA ALA A 35 2.69 23.73 -0.50
C ALA A 35 2.08 22.51 -1.22
N SER A 36 2.26 21.30 -0.71
CA SER A 36 1.67 20.08 -1.29
C SER A 36 0.15 20.14 -1.35
N MET A 37 -0.50 20.72 -0.35
CA MET A 37 -1.94 20.96 -0.34
C MET A 37 -2.39 21.94 -1.45
N ASN A 38 -1.60 22.97 -1.74
CA ASN A 38 -1.90 23.90 -2.84
C ASN A 38 -1.76 23.20 -4.20
N ASP A 39 -0.71 22.40 -4.38
CA ASP A 39 -0.45 21.66 -5.62
C ASP A 39 -1.56 20.63 -5.90
N ALA A 40 -1.97 19.87 -4.88
CA ALA A 40 -3.08 18.91 -4.97
C ALA A 40 -4.41 19.59 -5.31
N GLN A 41 -4.75 20.70 -4.64
CA GLN A 41 -5.96 21.47 -4.97
C GLN A 41 -5.91 21.99 -6.42
N ALA A 42 -4.76 22.50 -6.88
CA ALA A 42 -4.61 22.98 -8.25
C ALA A 42 -4.87 21.86 -9.27
N GLN A 43 -4.35 20.66 -9.01
CA GLN A 43 -4.60 19.48 -9.85
C GLN A 43 -6.10 19.09 -9.83
N ALA A 44 -6.73 19.05 -8.66
CA ALA A 44 -8.16 18.75 -8.51
C ALA A 44 -9.06 19.76 -9.26
N MET A 45 -8.76 21.06 -9.14
CA MET A 45 -9.47 22.12 -9.85
C MET A 45 -9.26 22.00 -11.37
N GLN A 46 -8.04 21.72 -11.83
CA GLN A 46 -7.77 21.53 -13.25
C GLN A 46 -8.61 20.38 -13.83
N VAL A 47 -8.61 19.22 -13.18
CA VAL A 47 -9.35 18.03 -13.67
C VAL A 47 -10.86 18.30 -13.71
N SER A 48 -11.41 18.86 -12.62
CA SER A 48 -12.85 19.11 -12.53
C SER A 48 -13.36 20.14 -13.56
N GLN A 49 -12.58 21.19 -13.82
CA GLN A 49 -12.96 22.28 -14.71
C GLN A 49 -12.74 21.94 -16.19
N THR A 50 -11.60 21.32 -16.51
CA THR A 50 -11.19 21.07 -17.90
C THR A 50 -11.57 19.68 -18.40
N ARG A 51 -11.92 18.77 -17.49
CA ARG A 51 -12.11 17.32 -17.79
C ARG A 51 -10.87 16.68 -18.42
N THR A 52 -9.70 17.27 -18.20
CA THR A 52 -8.41 16.77 -18.66
C THR A 52 -7.65 16.19 -17.47
N LEU A 53 -7.24 14.93 -17.58
CA LEU A 53 -6.48 14.23 -16.54
C LEU A 53 -5.01 14.67 -16.55
N PRO A 54 -4.33 14.69 -15.40
CA PRO A 54 -2.93 15.10 -15.33
C PRO A 54 -2.02 14.08 -16.05
N PRO A 55 -0.94 14.55 -16.68
CA PRO A 55 -0.03 13.68 -17.43
C PRO A 55 1.07 13.02 -16.57
N GLY A 56 1.29 13.53 -15.35
CA GLY A 56 2.37 13.15 -14.43
C GLY A 56 1.80 12.80 -13.06
N PRO A 57 2.65 12.42 -12.08
CA PRO A 57 2.19 11.67 -10.92
C PRO A 57 1.03 12.38 -10.25
N THR A 58 0.03 11.60 -9.90
CA THR A 58 -1.12 12.11 -9.19
C THR A 58 -0.68 12.57 -7.80
N GLU A 59 -1.10 13.76 -7.39
CA GLU A 59 -0.88 14.23 -6.03
C GLU A 59 -1.61 13.33 -5.02
N THR A 60 -1.23 13.38 -3.75
CA THR A 60 -1.85 12.53 -2.72
C THR A 60 -3.34 12.85 -2.55
N HIS A 61 -4.22 11.86 -2.65
CA HIS A 61 -5.68 12.04 -2.57
C HIS A 61 -6.14 12.70 -1.25
N SER A 62 -5.44 12.45 -0.14
CA SER A 62 -5.66 13.09 1.18
C SER A 62 -5.57 14.61 1.13
N LEU A 63 -4.88 15.17 0.13
CA LEU A 63 -4.67 16.61 -0.02
C LEU A 63 -5.59 17.28 -1.04
N MET A 64 -6.28 16.52 -1.90
CA MET A 64 -7.04 17.05 -3.05
C MET A 64 -8.10 18.08 -2.66
N LEU A 65 -8.75 17.88 -1.51
CA LEU A 65 -9.79 18.76 -0.98
C LEU A 65 -9.38 19.48 0.30
N ALA A 66 -8.13 19.30 0.75
CA ALA A 66 -7.65 19.79 2.04
C ALA A 66 -7.61 21.33 2.10
N ARG A 67 -7.23 22.01 1.01
CA ARG A 67 -7.24 23.48 0.94
C ARG A 67 -8.66 24.03 1.05
N SER A 68 -9.60 23.38 0.37
CA SER A 68 -11.01 23.75 0.46
C SER A 68 -11.53 23.52 1.88
N ALA A 69 -11.18 22.42 2.54
CA ALA A 69 -11.52 22.19 3.95
C ALA A 69 -10.94 23.26 4.87
N MET A 70 -9.66 23.61 4.70
CA MET A 70 -8.96 24.60 5.52
C MET A 70 -9.54 26.02 5.34
N THR A 71 -10.06 26.36 4.16
CA THR A 71 -10.58 27.70 3.86
C THR A 71 -12.10 27.81 3.97
N ASN A 72 -12.79 26.77 4.45
CA ASN A 72 -14.25 26.67 4.41
C ASN A 72 -14.82 26.89 3.00
N ASP A 73 -14.14 26.30 2.00
CA ASP A 73 -14.49 26.37 0.58
C ASP A 73 -14.60 27.81 0.05
N ALA A 74 -13.68 28.70 0.46
CA ALA A 74 -13.73 30.12 0.09
C ALA A 74 -13.71 30.38 -1.43
N GLU A 75 -13.15 29.46 -2.21
CA GLU A 75 -13.11 29.51 -3.68
C GLU A 75 -14.34 28.86 -4.33
N GLY A 76 -15.25 28.29 -3.54
CA GLY A 76 -16.44 27.58 -4.00
C GLY A 76 -16.13 26.33 -4.81
N PHE A 77 -14.96 25.73 -4.63
CA PHE A 77 -14.56 24.57 -5.43
C PHE A 77 -15.46 23.37 -5.12
N VAL A 78 -15.55 22.99 -3.84
CA VAL A 78 -16.26 21.78 -3.42
C VAL A 78 -17.77 21.94 -3.59
N SER A 79 -18.32 23.11 -3.26
CA SER A 79 -19.74 23.41 -3.46
C SER A 79 -20.19 23.35 -4.93
N ASN A 80 -19.25 23.49 -5.87
CA ASN A 80 -19.50 23.33 -7.31
C ASN A 80 -19.16 21.92 -7.84
N LEU A 81 -18.61 21.02 -7.02
CA LEU A 81 -18.40 19.62 -7.40
C LEU A 81 -19.71 18.84 -7.38
N GLU A 82 -19.94 18.11 -8.47
CA GLU A 82 -21.03 17.15 -8.58
C GLU A 82 -20.64 15.84 -7.88
N ALA A 83 -21.53 15.32 -7.03
CA ALA A 83 -21.34 14.03 -6.41
C ALA A 83 -21.66 12.90 -7.39
N GLY A 84 -20.87 11.83 -7.35
CA GLY A 84 -21.08 10.62 -8.14
C GLY A 84 -20.60 10.71 -9.59
N ILE A 85 -19.62 11.59 -9.86
CA ILE A 85 -19.08 11.77 -11.20
C ILE A 85 -17.68 11.20 -11.31
N VAL A 86 -17.42 10.50 -12.41
CA VAL A 86 -16.09 10.06 -12.82
C VAL A 86 -15.62 10.96 -13.97
N PHE A 87 -14.46 11.58 -13.79
CA PHE A 87 -13.77 12.39 -14.79
C PHE A 87 -12.93 11.53 -15.74
N GLY A 88 -12.39 10.41 -15.24
CA GLY A 88 -11.66 9.42 -16.03
C GLY A 88 -10.61 8.68 -15.21
N VAL A 89 -9.80 7.86 -15.90
CA VAL A 89 -8.72 7.06 -15.29
C VAL A 89 -7.36 7.66 -15.67
N GLY A 90 -6.58 8.02 -14.65
CA GLY A 90 -5.23 8.54 -14.80
C GLY A 90 -4.26 7.51 -15.40
N PRO A 91 -3.08 7.93 -15.88
CA PRO A 91 -2.10 7.01 -16.45
C PRO A 91 -1.66 5.90 -15.49
N ASP A 92 -1.62 6.21 -14.19
CA ASP A 92 -1.29 5.33 -13.06
C ASP A 92 -2.44 4.39 -12.65
N GLY A 93 -3.62 4.51 -13.27
CA GLY A 93 -4.81 3.75 -12.90
C GLY A 93 -5.67 4.43 -11.84
N SER A 94 -5.28 5.61 -11.32
CA SER A 94 -6.09 6.37 -10.37
C SER A 94 -7.43 6.77 -10.98
N ILE A 95 -8.54 6.46 -10.31
CA ILE A 95 -9.88 6.89 -10.78
C ILE A 95 -10.13 8.32 -10.28
N TRP A 96 -10.13 9.26 -11.22
CA TRP A 96 -10.47 10.65 -10.95
C TRP A 96 -11.98 10.79 -10.91
N GLY A 97 -12.54 10.96 -9.73
CA GLY A 97 -13.98 11.13 -9.52
C GLY A 97 -14.31 11.46 -8.07
N THR A 98 -15.60 11.56 -7.76
CA THR A 98 -16.12 12.00 -6.46
C THR A 98 -16.84 10.90 -5.68
N ASN A 99 -16.88 9.67 -6.18
CA ASN A 99 -17.38 8.53 -5.41
C ASN A 99 -16.41 8.15 -4.30
N LYS A 100 -16.89 7.28 -3.41
CA LYS A 100 -16.06 6.69 -2.35
C LYS A 100 -14.81 6.02 -2.95
N TRP A 101 -13.66 6.35 -2.38
CA TRP A 101 -12.31 5.88 -2.74
C TRP A 101 -11.71 6.44 -4.04
N GLU A 102 -12.41 7.31 -4.75
CA GLU A 102 -11.85 8.02 -5.91
C GLU A 102 -11.04 9.25 -5.46
N GLN A 103 -10.28 9.87 -6.37
CA GLN A 103 -9.33 10.93 -6.00
C GLN A 103 -9.95 12.15 -5.32
N LEU A 104 -11.23 12.45 -5.57
CA LEU A 104 -11.95 13.56 -4.95
C LEU A 104 -13.02 13.08 -3.96
N ASP A 105 -12.88 11.88 -3.39
CA ASP A 105 -13.72 11.43 -2.29
C ASP A 105 -13.58 12.38 -1.07
N PRO A 106 -14.67 13.02 -0.60
CA PRO A 106 -14.61 13.87 0.59
C PRO A 106 -14.18 13.14 1.87
N GLY A 107 -14.26 11.81 1.92
CA GLY A 107 -13.76 11.00 3.04
C GLY A 107 -12.26 11.16 3.29
N TRP A 108 -11.47 11.50 2.27
CA TRP A 108 -10.03 11.74 2.39
C TRP A 108 -9.66 12.90 3.33
N ILE A 109 -10.59 13.82 3.59
CA ILE A 109 -10.38 14.94 4.53
C ILE A 109 -10.25 14.43 5.97
N GLU A 110 -10.91 13.32 6.33
CA GLU A 110 -10.71 12.68 7.62
C GLU A 110 -9.24 12.24 7.78
N ALA A 111 -8.66 11.63 6.75
CA ALA A 111 -7.25 11.25 6.74
C ALA A 111 -6.32 12.42 6.99
N PHE A 112 -6.55 13.53 6.31
CA PHE A 112 -5.72 14.71 6.48
C PHE A 112 -5.85 15.34 7.87
N ALA A 113 -7.08 15.43 8.41
CA ALA A 113 -7.31 15.94 9.76
C ALA A 113 -6.55 15.11 10.82
N ILE A 114 -6.66 13.78 10.73
CA ILE A 114 -6.04 12.85 11.67
C ILE A 114 -4.52 12.85 11.53
N PHE A 115 -4.01 12.90 10.30
CA PHE A 115 -2.58 13.05 10.01
C PHE A 115 -2.01 14.30 10.70
N LEU A 116 -2.62 15.47 10.49
CA LEU A 116 -2.16 16.72 11.11
C LEU A 116 -2.17 16.65 12.64
N GLU A 117 -3.22 16.07 13.22
CA GLU A 117 -3.31 15.88 14.67
C GLU A 117 -2.24 14.93 15.20
N SER A 118 -1.82 13.93 14.41
CA SER A 118 -0.73 13.01 14.76
C SER A 118 0.62 13.71 14.86
N LEU A 119 0.83 14.81 14.12
CA LEU A 119 2.07 15.59 14.14
C LEU A 119 2.18 16.49 15.38
N LEU A 120 1.09 16.65 16.13
CA LEU A 120 1.04 17.50 17.32
C LEU A 120 1.36 16.67 18.57
N PRO A 121 2.46 16.98 19.30
CA PRO A 121 2.91 16.17 20.44
C PRO A 121 1.90 16.01 21.58
N ILE A 122 0.99 16.97 21.73
CA ILE A 122 -0.01 17.00 22.81
C ILE A 122 -1.25 16.16 22.44
N ILE A 123 -1.55 16.02 21.14
CA ILE A 123 -2.80 15.41 20.65
C ILE A 123 -2.54 13.96 20.23
N GLY A 124 -1.59 13.77 19.31
CA GLY A 124 -1.27 12.49 18.72
C GLY A 124 0.13 12.05 19.09
N GLY A 125 1.10 12.29 18.22
CA GLY A 125 2.41 11.67 18.27
C GLY A 125 2.40 10.24 17.75
N LYS A 126 3.57 9.78 17.31
CA LYS A 126 3.78 8.40 16.83
C LYS A 126 3.87 7.41 18.00
N HIS A 127 3.43 6.19 17.77
CA HIS A 127 3.78 5.08 18.64
C HIS A 127 5.30 4.92 18.68
N ARG A 128 5.86 4.42 19.79
CA ARG A 128 7.29 4.15 19.88
C ARG A 128 7.67 2.96 18.98
N PHE A 129 8.77 3.07 18.23
CA PHE A 129 9.30 1.95 17.47
C PHE A 129 9.65 0.77 18.39
N VAL A 130 9.10 -0.40 18.08
CA VAL A 130 9.38 -1.65 18.81
C VAL A 130 10.44 -2.41 18.02
N ASP A 131 11.58 -2.69 18.67
CA ASP A 131 12.80 -3.12 18.00
C ASP A 131 13.24 -4.57 18.32
N SER A 132 12.25 -5.39 18.68
CA SER A 132 12.41 -6.80 19.09
C SER A 132 11.63 -7.71 18.13
N PRO A 133 12.10 -7.87 16.88
CA PRO A 133 11.38 -8.62 15.87
C PRO A 133 11.36 -10.11 16.18
N PRO A 134 10.21 -10.79 16.05
CA PRO A 134 10.16 -12.23 16.16
C PRO A 134 10.73 -12.88 14.89
N THR A 135 11.41 -14.02 15.08
CA THR A 135 11.68 -14.99 14.01
C THR A 135 10.87 -16.24 14.31
N ILE A 136 9.94 -16.60 13.43
CA ILE A 136 8.96 -17.68 13.64
C ILE A 136 9.27 -18.81 12.67
N GLN A 137 9.30 -20.04 13.18
CA GLN A 137 9.49 -21.21 12.33
C GLN A 137 8.20 -21.58 11.62
N ILE A 138 8.29 -21.85 10.32
CA ILE A 138 7.19 -22.32 9.47
C ILE A 138 7.57 -23.65 8.81
N PRO A 139 6.61 -24.47 8.36
CA PRO A 139 6.92 -25.71 7.67
C PRO A 139 7.64 -25.49 6.32
N ASN A 140 8.34 -26.52 5.84
CA ASN A 140 8.95 -26.52 4.50
C ASN A 140 7.91 -26.54 3.37
N GLN A 141 6.71 -27.04 3.64
CA GLN A 141 5.57 -26.96 2.76
C GLN A 141 4.53 -26.01 3.37
N VAL A 142 4.31 -24.86 2.74
CA VAL A 142 3.47 -23.80 3.31
C VAL A 142 2.83 -22.97 2.21
N LYS A 143 1.55 -22.63 2.41
CA LYS A 143 0.76 -21.73 1.57
C LYS A 143 0.63 -20.36 2.23
N ILE A 144 1.06 -19.31 1.53
CA ILE A 144 1.07 -17.93 2.03
C ILE A 144 0.23 -17.04 1.11
N ALA A 145 -0.85 -16.45 1.62
CA ALA A 145 -1.63 -15.45 0.88
C ALA A 145 -1.25 -14.02 1.34
N MET A 146 -1.17 -13.08 0.41
CA MET A 146 -0.78 -11.70 0.69
C MET A 146 -1.67 -10.71 -0.07
N ALA A 147 -2.12 -9.65 0.60
CA ALA A 147 -2.83 -8.54 -0.02
C ALA A 147 -2.45 -7.22 0.68
N GLY A 148 -2.12 -6.19 -0.09
CA GLY A 148 -1.98 -4.81 0.37
C GLY A 148 -3.22 -3.99 0.05
N ASP A 149 -3.37 -2.86 0.74
CA ASP A 149 -4.38 -1.84 0.43
C ASP A 149 -5.80 -2.44 0.48
N TRP A 150 -5.97 -3.39 1.40
CA TRP A 150 -7.16 -4.22 1.52
C TRP A 150 -8.14 -3.68 2.55
N GLY A 151 -7.65 -2.94 3.55
CA GLY A 151 -8.38 -2.51 4.75
C GLY A 151 -9.42 -1.41 4.52
N THR A 152 -10.30 -1.57 3.52
CA THR A 152 -11.44 -0.68 3.23
C THR A 152 -12.75 -1.16 3.87
N GLY A 153 -12.80 -2.44 4.30
CA GLY A 153 -13.97 -3.14 4.83
C GLY A 153 -15.15 -3.24 3.85
N GLU A 154 -16.32 -3.64 4.34
CA GLU A 154 -17.53 -3.72 3.54
C GLU A 154 -18.23 -2.36 3.49
N TRP A 155 -18.13 -1.68 2.34
CA TRP A 155 -18.71 -0.36 2.12
C TRP A 155 -19.83 -0.35 1.07
N ARG A 156 -20.25 -1.53 0.59
CA ARG A 156 -21.30 -1.72 -0.41
C ARG A 156 -22.40 -2.66 0.12
N THR A 157 -23.16 -3.25 -0.80
CA THR A 157 -24.34 -4.08 -0.50
C THR A 157 -24.03 -5.54 -0.71
N VAL A 158 -24.81 -6.44 -0.10
CA VAL A 158 -24.66 -7.89 -0.28
C VAL A 158 -24.76 -8.34 -1.75
N ASN A 159 -25.49 -7.59 -2.60
CA ASN A 159 -25.65 -7.90 -4.03
C ASN A 159 -24.52 -7.35 -4.91
N ASN A 160 -23.74 -6.39 -4.41
CA ASN A 160 -22.52 -5.89 -5.04
C ASN A 160 -21.46 -5.66 -3.95
N PRO A 161 -20.89 -6.73 -3.36
CA PRO A 161 -20.02 -6.63 -2.20
C PRO A 161 -18.75 -5.84 -2.53
N ALA A 162 -18.16 -5.20 -1.51
CA ALA A 162 -16.90 -4.50 -1.66
C ALA A 162 -15.77 -5.44 -2.15
N PRO A 163 -14.79 -4.94 -2.91
CA PRO A 163 -13.66 -5.75 -3.36
C PRO A 163 -12.90 -6.44 -2.22
N SER A 164 -12.70 -5.77 -1.07
CA SER A 164 -12.10 -6.35 0.13
C SER A 164 -12.82 -7.62 0.59
N THR A 165 -14.15 -7.59 0.66
CA THR A 165 -14.99 -8.74 1.01
C THR A 165 -14.81 -9.89 0.02
N LYS A 166 -14.79 -9.58 -1.29
CA LYS A 166 -14.60 -10.57 -2.35
C LYS A 166 -13.21 -11.22 -2.28
N VAL A 167 -12.15 -10.41 -2.20
CA VAL A 167 -10.76 -10.85 -2.04
C VAL A 167 -10.59 -11.68 -0.76
N GLY A 168 -11.14 -11.23 0.38
CA GLY A 168 -11.07 -11.97 1.64
C GLY A 168 -11.73 -13.35 1.56
N ALA A 169 -12.90 -13.43 0.90
CA ALA A 169 -13.57 -14.70 0.64
C ALA A 169 -12.77 -15.62 -0.31
N ALA A 170 -12.13 -15.06 -1.33
CA ALA A 170 -11.27 -15.80 -2.25
C ALA A 170 -10.02 -16.36 -1.55
N ILE A 171 -9.35 -15.56 -0.72
CA ILE A 171 -8.23 -16.00 0.12
C ILE A 171 -8.67 -17.15 1.02
N ALA A 172 -9.79 -17.00 1.74
CA ALA A 172 -10.27 -18.04 2.65
C ALA A 172 -10.55 -19.38 1.94
N LYS A 173 -11.07 -19.35 0.70
CA LYS A 173 -11.32 -20.55 -0.11
C LYS A 173 -10.05 -21.30 -0.49
N LEU A 174 -8.91 -20.61 -0.62
CA LEU A 174 -7.62 -21.23 -0.95
C LEU A 174 -6.93 -21.88 0.27
N THR A 175 -7.48 -21.71 1.47
CA THR A 175 -6.99 -22.32 2.72
C THR A 175 -5.48 -22.09 2.94
N PRO A 176 -5.03 -20.82 3.00
CA PRO A 176 -3.63 -20.52 3.28
C PRO A 176 -3.25 -20.91 4.71
N ASP A 177 -1.99 -21.28 4.87
CA ASP A 177 -1.41 -21.53 6.18
C ASP A 177 -1.00 -20.22 6.86
N VAL A 178 -0.46 -19.27 6.09
CA VAL A 178 -0.10 -17.94 6.58
C VAL A 178 -0.81 -16.89 5.73
N THR A 179 -1.32 -15.83 6.36
CA THR A 179 -1.82 -14.65 5.62
C THR A 179 -1.11 -13.37 6.04
N ILE A 180 -0.76 -12.51 5.08
CA ILE A 180 0.01 -11.30 5.34
C ILE A 180 -0.69 -10.08 4.72
N HIS A 181 -1.06 -9.12 5.55
CA HIS A 181 -1.55 -7.81 5.12
C HIS A 181 -0.34 -6.91 4.82
N LEU A 182 -0.21 -6.41 3.59
CA LEU A 182 0.92 -5.59 3.17
C LEU A 182 0.77 -4.10 3.53
N GLY A 183 -0.14 -3.77 4.46
CA GLY A 183 -0.40 -2.42 4.94
C GLY A 183 -1.59 -1.76 4.25
N ASP A 184 -1.96 -0.58 4.76
CA ASP A 184 -3.04 0.31 4.33
C ASP A 184 -4.46 -0.13 4.75
N VAL A 185 -4.85 0.34 5.93
CA VAL A 185 -6.20 0.37 6.49
C VAL A 185 -6.76 1.78 6.40
N TYR A 186 -7.80 1.92 5.59
CA TYR A 186 -8.32 3.21 5.18
C TYR A 186 -9.40 3.75 6.14
N TYR A 187 -9.54 5.06 6.29
CA TYR A 187 -8.79 6.12 5.61
C TYR A 187 -7.46 6.48 6.31
N SER A 188 -7.25 6.09 7.56
CA SER A 188 -6.17 6.67 8.40
C SER A 188 -5.67 5.72 9.49
N GLY A 189 -5.99 4.42 9.37
CA GLY A 189 -5.67 3.41 10.37
C GLY A 189 -6.11 3.78 11.78
N THR A 190 -7.26 4.43 11.96
CA THR A 190 -7.76 4.77 13.31
C THR A 190 -8.06 3.50 14.12
N ALA A 191 -8.22 3.63 15.44
CA ALA A 191 -8.56 2.50 16.31
C ALA A 191 -9.86 1.77 15.88
N ASP A 192 -10.84 2.52 15.39
CA ASP A 192 -12.08 1.96 14.86
C ASP A 192 -11.84 1.25 13.53
N GLN A 193 -11.13 1.90 12.60
CA GLN A 193 -10.81 1.35 11.28
C GLN A 193 -9.96 0.08 11.36
N GLU A 194 -8.87 0.09 12.14
CA GLU A 194 -8.02 -1.09 12.37
C GLU A 194 -8.82 -2.27 12.92
N LYS A 195 -9.68 -2.00 13.90
CA LYS A 195 -10.50 -3.04 14.51
C LYS A 195 -11.52 -3.59 13.53
N HIS A 196 -12.28 -2.73 12.86
CA HIS A 196 -13.48 -3.10 12.12
C HIS A 196 -13.23 -3.41 10.64
N LEU A 197 -12.17 -2.85 10.04
CA LEU A 197 -11.85 -3.03 8.62
C LEU A 197 -10.71 -4.02 8.40
N LEU A 198 -9.81 -4.21 9.38
CA LEU A 198 -8.74 -5.20 9.31
C LEU A 198 -8.94 -6.35 10.30
N VAL A 199 -8.73 -6.12 11.60
CA VAL A 199 -8.65 -7.19 12.63
C VAL A 199 -9.87 -8.12 12.63
N SER A 200 -11.07 -7.56 12.48
CA SER A 200 -12.32 -8.34 12.52
C SER A 200 -12.63 -9.09 11.22
N LEU A 201 -12.01 -8.70 10.10
CA LEU A 201 -12.38 -9.17 8.76
C LEU A 201 -11.27 -9.94 8.06
N TRP A 202 -10.01 -9.80 8.49
CA TRP A 202 -8.86 -10.38 7.82
C TRP A 202 -8.97 -11.92 7.74
N PRO A 203 -8.82 -12.53 6.55
CA PRO A 203 -8.87 -13.98 6.40
C PRO A 203 -7.65 -14.62 7.06
N GLN A 204 -7.83 -15.14 8.28
CA GLN A 204 -6.73 -15.71 9.05
C GLN A 204 -6.23 -17.03 8.46
N GLY A 205 -4.90 -17.18 8.36
CA GLY A 205 -4.24 -18.43 7.99
C GLY A 205 -4.19 -19.44 9.14
N SER A 206 -4.09 -20.73 8.82
CA SER A 206 -4.11 -21.83 9.82
C SER A 206 -2.96 -21.76 10.84
N LEU A 207 -1.80 -21.23 10.45
CA LEU A 207 -0.60 -21.07 11.25
C LEU A 207 -0.41 -19.64 11.78
N GLY A 208 -1.13 -18.65 11.26
CA GLY A 208 -1.08 -17.27 11.75
C GLY A 208 -1.28 -16.21 10.66
N SER A 209 -1.41 -14.96 11.12
CA SER A 209 -1.45 -13.80 10.24
C SER A 209 -0.42 -12.76 10.66
N PHE A 210 0.01 -11.97 9.68
CA PHE A 210 0.96 -10.88 9.87
C PHE A 210 0.47 -9.62 9.14
N ALA A 211 0.90 -8.45 9.59
CA ALA A 211 0.60 -7.17 8.98
C ALA A 211 1.86 -6.29 8.95
N LEU A 212 1.99 -5.52 7.87
CA LEU A 212 2.98 -4.46 7.73
C LEU A 212 2.35 -3.10 8.04
N ASN A 213 3.19 -2.15 8.47
CA ASN A 213 2.81 -0.76 8.68
C ASN A 213 2.84 0.00 7.35
N SER A 214 2.06 1.07 7.22
CA SER A 214 1.89 1.84 5.97
C SER A 214 1.81 3.35 6.19
N ASN A 215 1.66 4.12 5.11
CA ASN A 215 1.36 5.54 5.22
C ASN A 215 -0.01 5.80 5.88
N HIS A 216 -1.06 5.02 5.56
CA HIS A 216 -2.37 5.25 6.17
C HIS A 216 -2.41 4.91 7.66
N GLU A 217 -1.71 3.86 8.10
CA GLU A 217 -1.53 3.59 9.54
C GLU A 217 -0.78 4.73 10.25
N MET A 218 0.25 5.28 9.58
CA MET A 218 1.06 6.36 10.13
C MET A 218 0.29 7.69 10.25
N TYR A 219 -0.84 7.88 9.55
CA TYR A 219 -1.71 9.05 9.74
C TYR A 219 -2.30 9.13 11.14
N SER A 220 -2.54 8.01 11.83
CA SER A 220 -2.92 8.01 13.25
C SER A 220 -1.72 7.83 14.20
N GLY A 221 -0.50 7.99 13.68
CA GLY A 221 0.76 7.70 14.37
C GLY A 221 0.99 6.20 14.62
N SER A 222 0.32 5.31 13.87
CA SER A 222 0.36 3.84 13.98
C SER A 222 0.04 3.26 15.36
N LYS A 223 -0.46 4.04 16.33
CA LYS A 223 -0.81 3.48 17.66
C LYS A 223 -1.86 2.37 17.56
N PRO A 224 -2.94 2.53 16.77
CA PRO A 224 -3.91 1.47 16.55
C PRO A 224 -3.29 0.21 15.93
N TYR A 225 -2.45 0.38 14.91
CA TYR A 225 -1.71 -0.69 14.25
C TYR A 225 -0.84 -1.48 15.24
N PHE A 226 0.00 -0.81 16.04
CA PHE A 226 0.84 -1.48 17.04
C PHE A 226 0.02 -2.24 18.09
N ASN A 227 -1.17 -1.74 18.44
CA ASN A 227 -2.10 -2.48 19.28
C ASN A 227 -2.67 -3.72 18.55
N ALA A 228 -3.02 -3.62 17.26
CA ALA A 228 -3.46 -4.74 16.44
C ALA A 228 -2.41 -5.86 16.37
N LEU A 229 -1.12 -5.52 16.28
CA LEU A 229 0.00 -6.48 16.30
C LEU A 229 0.19 -7.23 17.63
N SER A 230 -0.47 -6.80 18.69
CA SER A 230 -0.38 -7.41 20.02
C SER A 230 -1.55 -8.35 20.32
N GLN A 231 -2.47 -8.53 19.37
CA GLN A 231 -3.70 -9.32 19.52
C GLN A 231 -3.98 -10.15 18.28
N ALA A 232 -4.90 -11.13 18.38
CA ALA A 232 -5.32 -11.90 17.22
C ALA A 232 -5.92 -10.97 16.13
N PRO A 233 -5.70 -11.26 14.83
CA PRO A 233 -4.98 -12.44 14.31
C PRO A 233 -3.46 -12.27 14.23
N PHE A 234 -2.92 -11.09 14.55
CA PHE A 234 -1.50 -10.71 14.34
C PHE A 234 -0.57 -10.90 15.54
N ALA A 235 -1.05 -11.53 16.62
CA ALA A 235 -0.35 -11.59 17.92
C ALA A 235 1.07 -12.18 17.87
N GLN A 236 1.40 -12.96 16.84
CA GLN A 236 2.74 -13.54 16.69
C GLN A 236 3.82 -12.48 16.43
N GLN A 237 3.45 -11.28 15.97
CA GLN A 237 4.37 -10.15 15.85
C GLN A 237 4.76 -9.55 17.20
N ASN A 238 4.03 -9.84 18.26
CA ASN A 238 4.28 -9.35 19.62
C ASN A 238 4.50 -7.82 19.66
N GLY A 239 3.67 -7.07 18.93
CA GLY A 239 3.77 -5.62 18.84
C GLY A 239 4.96 -5.09 18.04
N CYS A 240 5.69 -5.92 17.26
CA CYS A 240 6.79 -5.46 16.42
C CYS A 240 6.37 -5.37 14.94
N SER A 241 6.65 -4.22 14.31
CA SER A 241 6.21 -3.92 12.93
C SER A 241 7.04 -4.58 11.84
N TYR A 242 8.05 -5.36 12.22
CA TYR A 242 8.88 -6.16 11.33
C TYR A 242 9.17 -7.52 11.97
N PHE A 243 9.33 -8.55 11.14
CA PHE A 243 9.41 -9.95 11.57
C PHE A 243 10.11 -10.82 10.53
N ALA A 244 10.43 -12.06 10.89
CA ALA A 244 10.83 -13.09 9.94
C ALA A 244 10.04 -14.39 10.13
N LEU A 245 9.72 -15.05 9.01
CA LEU A 245 9.23 -16.42 8.97
C LEU A 245 10.30 -17.28 8.29
N GLU A 246 10.63 -18.43 8.88
CA GLU A 246 11.80 -19.18 8.45
C GLU A 246 11.52 -20.69 8.41
N ASN A 247 11.98 -21.36 7.36
CA ASN A 247 12.06 -22.81 7.27
C ASN A 247 13.46 -23.22 6.80
N ASP A 248 13.68 -24.48 6.42
CA ASP A 248 15.03 -24.97 6.05
C ASP A 248 15.59 -24.34 4.78
N ASN A 249 14.72 -23.79 3.91
CA ASN A 249 15.07 -23.33 2.56
C ASN A 249 14.84 -21.83 2.35
N TRP A 250 13.97 -21.22 3.14
CA TRP A 250 13.48 -19.86 2.94
C TRP A 250 13.51 -19.05 4.24
N ILE A 251 13.79 -17.75 4.08
CA ILE A 251 13.54 -16.72 5.07
C ILE A 251 12.64 -15.66 4.42
N ILE A 252 11.47 -15.42 5.00
CA ILE A 252 10.56 -14.35 4.59
C ILE A 252 10.68 -13.24 5.62
N VAL A 253 11.00 -12.03 5.21
CA VAL A 253 11.27 -10.90 6.11
C VAL A 253 10.29 -9.78 5.81
N GLY A 254 9.39 -9.49 6.76
CA GLY A 254 8.49 -8.34 6.70
C GLY A 254 9.16 -7.12 7.34
N MET A 255 9.16 -5.99 6.64
CA MET A 255 9.89 -4.78 7.01
C MET A 255 8.96 -3.56 7.10
N ASP A 256 9.22 -2.68 8.07
CA ASP A 256 8.45 -1.44 8.26
C ASP A 256 9.11 -0.31 7.48
N SER A 257 8.60 -0.10 6.26
CA SER A 257 9.03 0.97 5.37
C SER A 257 8.38 2.34 5.66
N ALA A 258 7.40 2.41 6.57
CA ALA A 258 6.57 3.60 6.76
C ALA A 258 6.97 4.41 8.00
N TYR A 259 7.39 3.75 9.07
CA TYR A 259 7.66 4.40 10.37
C TYR A 259 8.66 5.54 10.29
N PHE A 260 9.71 5.36 9.47
CA PHE A 260 10.78 6.34 9.26
C PHE A 260 10.60 7.18 7.99
N SER A 261 9.49 7.02 7.26
CA SER A 261 9.18 7.85 6.10
C SER A 261 8.93 9.31 6.52
N GLU A 262 9.15 10.22 5.57
CA GLU A 262 9.11 11.66 5.77
C GLU A 262 7.68 12.14 6.05
N GLU A 263 7.51 12.79 7.20
CA GLU A 263 6.20 13.32 7.62
C GLU A 263 5.68 14.38 6.65
N GLY A 264 6.56 15.25 6.14
CA GLY A 264 6.18 16.32 5.21
C GLY A 264 5.71 15.84 3.85
N GLU A 265 5.90 14.56 3.54
CA GLU A 265 5.45 13.91 2.30
C GLU A 265 4.34 12.88 2.60
N LEU A 266 3.65 13.02 3.74
CA LEU A 266 2.56 12.15 4.15
C LEU A 266 2.95 10.66 4.17
N TYR A 267 4.20 10.39 4.52
CA TYR A 267 4.78 9.05 4.56
C TYR A 267 4.78 8.29 3.21
N MET A 268 4.56 8.95 2.08
CA MET A 268 4.37 8.29 0.78
C MET A 268 5.63 7.61 0.23
N ASN A 269 6.82 8.03 0.69
CA ASN A 269 8.10 7.51 0.20
C ASN A 269 8.77 6.64 1.27
N GLY A 270 8.73 5.32 1.09
CA GLY A 270 9.22 4.38 2.09
C GLY A 270 10.73 4.42 2.32
N VAL A 271 11.15 4.23 3.58
CA VAL A 271 12.55 4.02 3.98
C VAL A 271 12.60 3.06 5.18
N LEU A 272 13.64 2.22 5.25
CA LEU A 272 13.87 1.33 6.41
C LEU A 272 14.52 2.06 7.59
N PHE A 273 15.17 3.20 7.34
CA PHE A 273 15.83 4.04 8.33
C PHE A 273 16.09 5.44 7.81
N PRO A 274 16.20 6.43 8.72
CA PRO A 274 16.75 7.73 8.38
C PRO A 274 18.28 7.66 8.28
N GLN A 275 18.87 8.57 7.51
CA GLN A 275 20.30 8.71 7.38
C GLN A 275 20.93 9.02 8.77
N ASN A 276 22.03 8.34 9.11
CA ASN A 276 22.79 8.53 10.37
C ASN A 276 22.13 8.05 11.68
N PHE A 277 21.17 7.12 11.64
CA PHE A 277 20.58 6.51 12.84
C PHE A 277 21.00 5.04 13.01
N PRO A 278 21.39 4.58 14.22
CA PRO A 278 21.66 3.17 14.45
C PRO A 278 20.39 2.33 14.24
N ASN A 279 20.30 1.63 13.11
CA ASN A 279 19.06 0.99 12.70
C ASN A 279 19.05 -0.52 12.99
N LYS A 280 18.30 -0.91 14.02
CA LYS A 280 18.03 -2.32 14.33
C LYS A 280 17.24 -3.04 13.24
N GLN A 281 16.42 -2.34 12.46
CA GLN A 281 15.68 -2.92 11.34
C GLN A 281 16.65 -3.29 10.18
N GLN A 282 17.59 -2.41 9.84
CA GLN A 282 18.65 -2.70 8.87
C GLN A 282 19.54 -3.86 9.35
N ALA A 283 19.99 -3.81 10.61
CA ALA A 283 20.80 -4.89 11.18
C ALA A 283 20.07 -6.23 11.13
N PHE A 284 18.77 -6.26 11.45
CA PHE A 284 17.94 -7.46 11.33
C PHE A 284 17.90 -8.02 9.91
N LEU A 285 17.69 -7.18 8.89
CA LEU A 285 17.71 -7.63 7.49
C LEU A 285 19.10 -8.12 7.07
N GLN A 286 20.17 -7.44 7.51
CA GLN A 286 21.55 -7.86 7.28
C GLN A 286 21.84 -9.23 7.90
N ASP A 287 21.42 -9.44 9.14
CA ASP A 287 21.56 -10.71 9.85
C ASP A 287 20.82 -11.83 9.09
N LYS A 288 19.61 -11.56 8.59
CA LYS A 288 18.84 -12.52 7.77
C LYS A 288 19.47 -12.80 6.41
N GLY A 289 20.02 -11.78 5.74
CA GLY A 289 20.79 -11.98 4.51
C GLY A 289 22.04 -12.82 4.73
N GLN A 290 22.79 -12.53 5.79
CA GLN A 290 23.99 -13.29 6.17
C GLN A 290 23.65 -14.73 6.58
N GLU A 291 22.59 -14.93 7.35
CA GLU A 291 22.07 -16.25 7.71
C GLU A 291 21.69 -17.06 6.48
N ALA A 292 20.98 -16.45 5.54
CA ALA A 292 20.57 -17.11 4.30
C ALA A 292 21.78 -17.55 3.47
N MET A 293 22.79 -16.68 3.31
CA MET A 293 24.03 -17.03 2.62
C MET A 293 24.75 -18.20 3.29
N MET A 294 24.92 -18.17 4.62
CA MET A 294 25.64 -19.23 5.36
C MET A 294 24.91 -20.58 5.33
N LYS A 295 23.58 -20.56 5.35
CA LYS A 295 22.74 -21.77 5.39
C LYS A 295 22.24 -22.21 4.02
N GLY A 296 22.57 -21.50 2.94
CA GLY A 296 22.09 -21.79 1.59
C GLY A 296 20.58 -21.56 1.40
N LYS A 297 19.97 -20.67 2.19
CA LYS A 297 18.55 -20.31 2.07
C LYS A 297 18.35 -19.17 1.07
N LYS A 298 17.13 -19.01 0.58
CA LYS A 298 16.70 -17.85 -0.21
C LYS A 298 15.88 -16.90 0.65
N VAL A 299 15.92 -15.60 0.33
CA VAL A 299 15.18 -14.58 1.07
C VAL A 299 14.06 -13.98 0.23
N ILE A 300 12.89 -13.82 0.83
CA ILE A 300 11.76 -13.03 0.34
C ILE A 300 11.63 -11.80 1.25
N VAL A 301 11.62 -10.60 0.68
CA VAL A 301 11.37 -9.36 1.44
C VAL A 301 9.96 -8.87 1.18
N LEU A 302 9.29 -8.37 2.23
CA LEU A 302 7.97 -7.76 2.16
C LEU A 302 8.05 -6.33 2.72
N THR A 303 7.52 -5.36 2.01
CA THR A 303 7.37 -3.96 2.47
C THR A 303 5.97 -3.46 2.16
N HIS A 304 5.55 -2.35 2.76
CA HIS A 304 4.36 -1.65 2.26
C HIS A 304 4.71 -0.86 0.99
N HIS A 305 5.70 0.03 1.09
CA HIS A 305 6.13 0.86 -0.03
C HIS A 305 6.92 0.09 -1.08
N ASN A 306 6.83 0.58 -2.32
CA ASN A 306 7.51 0.09 -3.50
C ASN A 306 9.00 0.49 -3.56
N GLY A 307 9.82 -0.38 -4.15
CA GLY A 307 11.22 -0.07 -4.48
C GLY A 307 11.43 0.51 -5.89
N LEU A 308 10.40 0.45 -6.74
CA LEU A 308 10.44 0.84 -8.15
C LEU A 308 9.33 1.86 -8.47
N ASP A 309 9.54 2.73 -9.46
CA ASP A 309 8.41 3.45 -10.06
C ASP A 309 7.42 2.48 -10.76
N ASP A 310 6.19 2.92 -11.03
CA ASP A 310 5.14 2.03 -11.56
C ASP A 310 5.59 1.25 -12.81
N PRO A 311 6.24 1.86 -13.82
CA PRO A 311 6.71 1.14 -15.01
C PRO A 311 7.88 0.18 -14.74
N GLY A 312 8.51 0.24 -13.56
CA GLY A 312 9.69 -0.55 -13.21
C GLY A 312 10.99 -0.07 -13.87
N GLU A 313 11.05 1.19 -14.30
CA GLU A 313 12.18 1.77 -15.03
C GLU A 313 13.23 2.37 -14.09
N LYS A 314 12.85 2.76 -12.87
CA LYS A 314 13.72 3.41 -11.89
C LYS A 314 13.59 2.79 -10.52
N THR A 315 14.72 2.65 -9.83
CA THR A 315 14.79 2.27 -8.41
C THR A 315 14.84 3.50 -7.50
N ASN A 316 14.29 3.41 -6.30
CA ASN A 316 14.35 4.49 -5.30
C ASN A 316 15.32 4.17 -4.13
N LEU A 317 15.30 5.00 -3.09
CA LEU A 317 16.14 4.83 -1.90
C LEU A 317 15.81 3.55 -1.12
N LEU A 318 14.54 3.15 -1.04
CA LEU A 318 14.13 1.90 -0.40
C LEU A 318 14.77 0.70 -1.07
N PHE A 319 14.85 0.71 -2.42
CA PHE A 319 15.53 -0.35 -3.16
C PHE A 319 16.97 -0.50 -2.73
N GLN A 320 17.69 0.61 -2.60
CA GLN A 320 19.08 0.61 -2.13
C GLN A 320 19.18 0.10 -0.69
N HIS A 321 18.30 0.54 0.21
CA HIS A 321 18.28 0.06 1.61
C HIS A 321 18.08 -1.46 1.70
N VAL A 322 17.18 -2.01 0.89
CA VAL A 322 16.91 -3.45 0.88
C VAL A 322 18.06 -4.22 0.24
N THR A 323 18.51 -3.87 -0.97
CA THR A 323 19.52 -4.66 -1.67
C THR A 323 20.89 -4.61 -1.00
N ASN A 324 21.26 -3.46 -0.42
CA ASN A 324 22.55 -3.28 0.26
C ASN A 324 22.60 -3.98 1.63
N ALA A 325 21.48 -4.49 2.13
CA ALA A 325 21.46 -5.29 3.35
C ALA A 325 22.01 -6.72 3.13
N PHE A 326 22.11 -7.18 1.87
CA PHE A 326 22.53 -8.54 1.55
C PHE A 326 24.03 -8.63 1.26
N PRO A 327 24.70 -9.73 1.65
CA PRO A 327 26.10 -9.97 1.28
C PRO A 327 26.32 -9.82 -0.23
N ASN A 328 27.47 -9.24 -0.60
CA ASN A 328 27.87 -8.95 -1.99
C ASN A 328 26.90 -8.07 -2.79
N ASN A 329 25.91 -7.44 -2.15
CA ASN A 329 24.79 -6.74 -2.79
C ASN A 329 23.93 -7.66 -3.68
N ASP A 330 23.82 -8.94 -3.33
CA ASP A 330 23.06 -9.95 -4.08
C ASP A 330 21.53 -9.80 -3.90
N GLY A 331 21.07 -8.94 -2.99
CA GLY A 331 19.66 -8.67 -2.73
C GLY A 331 18.83 -9.90 -2.30
N PRO A 332 17.52 -9.74 -2.12
CA PRO A 332 16.62 -10.87 -1.90
C PRO A 332 16.27 -11.57 -3.23
N ALA A 333 15.86 -12.83 -3.15
CA ALA A 333 15.40 -13.58 -4.33
C ALA A 333 14.06 -13.06 -4.88
N TYR A 334 13.19 -12.58 -3.98
CA TYR A 334 11.90 -11.98 -4.28
C TYR A 334 11.62 -10.78 -3.37
N TRP A 335 10.84 -9.83 -3.88
CA TRP A 335 10.36 -8.70 -3.10
C TRP A 335 8.91 -8.36 -3.46
N TYR A 336 8.03 -8.37 -2.47
CA TYR A 336 6.61 -8.00 -2.61
C TYR A 336 6.29 -6.72 -1.84
N TRP A 337 5.42 -5.89 -2.41
CA TRP A 337 4.92 -4.68 -1.75
C TRP A 337 3.45 -4.37 -2.06
N GLY A 338 2.85 -3.45 -1.31
CA GLY A 338 1.51 -2.88 -1.54
C GLY A 338 1.60 -1.46 -2.11
N HIS A 339 0.95 -0.50 -1.46
CA HIS A 339 1.05 0.97 -1.62
C HIS A 339 0.58 1.51 -2.97
N GLN A 340 1.18 1.05 -4.05
CA GLN A 340 0.68 1.29 -5.39
C GLN A 340 -0.55 0.40 -5.57
N HIS A 341 -1.69 0.99 -5.95
CA HIS A 341 -2.98 0.28 -6.11
C HIS A 341 -3.02 -0.58 -7.38
N LEU A 342 -2.02 -1.45 -7.52
CA LEU A 342 -1.70 -2.19 -8.72
C LEU A 342 -1.46 -3.67 -8.40
N GLY A 343 -1.71 -4.53 -9.39
CA GLY A 343 -1.23 -5.91 -9.42
C GLY A 343 -0.19 -6.03 -10.50
N VAL A 344 1.07 -6.23 -10.15
CA VAL A 344 2.18 -6.20 -11.12
C VAL A 344 3.23 -7.26 -10.82
N VAL A 345 3.66 -7.94 -11.87
CA VAL A 345 4.85 -8.80 -11.88
C VAL A 345 5.89 -8.13 -12.76
N TYR A 346 7.02 -7.74 -12.16
CA TYR A 346 8.12 -7.12 -12.89
C TYR A 346 9.14 -8.16 -13.37
N GLN A 347 9.87 -7.78 -14.42
CA GLN A 347 11.13 -8.43 -14.78
C GLN A 347 12.13 -8.35 -13.61
N PRO A 348 13.09 -9.30 -13.50
CA PRO A 348 14.16 -9.24 -12.53
C PRO A 348 14.93 -7.89 -12.56
N GLN A 349 15.18 -7.32 -11.39
CA GLN A 349 15.72 -5.97 -11.24
C GLN A 349 17.13 -5.94 -10.63
N GLY A 350 17.93 -4.97 -11.07
CA GLY A 350 19.30 -4.77 -10.59
C GLY A 350 20.25 -5.93 -10.92
N LEU A 351 21.50 -5.82 -10.47
CA LEU A 351 22.53 -6.86 -10.69
C LEU A 351 22.18 -8.19 -10.01
N ALA A 352 21.48 -8.08 -8.87
CA ALA A 352 20.93 -9.17 -8.08
C ALA A 352 19.83 -9.99 -8.78
N GLY A 353 19.18 -9.44 -9.82
CA GLY A 353 18.03 -10.07 -10.45
C GLY A 353 16.84 -10.24 -9.49
N VAL A 354 16.60 -9.24 -8.64
CA VAL A 354 15.52 -9.27 -7.63
C VAL A 354 14.17 -9.37 -8.34
N ARG A 355 13.37 -10.39 -8.01
CA ARG A 355 12.03 -10.58 -8.57
C ARG A 355 11.02 -9.75 -7.81
N CYS A 356 10.69 -8.60 -8.36
CA CYS A 356 9.81 -7.61 -7.74
C CYS A 356 8.33 -7.83 -8.11
N ARG A 357 7.43 -7.61 -7.14
CA ARG A 357 5.98 -7.78 -7.26
C ARG A 357 5.24 -6.65 -6.54
N CYS A 358 4.28 -6.03 -7.20
CA CYS A 358 3.30 -5.16 -6.56
C CYS A 358 1.99 -5.94 -6.35
N CYS A 359 1.47 -5.91 -5.13
CA CYS A 359 0.27 -6.58 -4.67
C CYS A 359 -0.62 -5.62 -3.86
N GLY A 360 -0.74 -4.37 -4.30
CA GLY A 360 -1.53 -3.32 -3.64
C GLY A 360 -2.93 -3.10 -4.25
N HIS A 361 -3.38 -3.96 -5.16
CA HIS A 361 -4.76 -3.91 -5.71
C HIS A 361 -5.75 -4.72 -4.85
N GLY A 362 -5.60 -4.73 -3.53
CA GLY A 362 -6.38 -5.60 -2.64
C GLY A 362 -7.83 -5.18 -2.44
N ALA A 363 -8.15 -3.88 -2.46
CA ALA A 363 -9.53 -3.44 -2.31
C ALA A 363 -9.92 -2.08 -2.88
N LEU A 364 -8.99 -1.13 -3.00
CA LEU A 364 -9.32 0.17 -3.59
C LEU A 364 -9.64 0.03 -5.08
N PRO A 365 -10.67 0.72 -5.58
CA PRO A 365 -11.00 0.71 -7.00
C PRO A 365 -9.93 1.48 -7.78
N CYS A 366 -9.25 0.79 -8.68
CA CYS A 366 -8.33 1.37 -9.65
C CYS A 366 -8.78 1.00 -11.06
N GLY A 367 -8.52 1.86 -12.03
CA GLY A 367 -8.70 1.55 -13.45
C GLY A 367 -7.45 0.97 -14.09
N VAL A 368 -7.47 0.83 -15.41
CA VAL A 368 -6.32 0.32 -16.17
C VAL A 368 -5.14 1.30 -16.09
N ALA A 369 -4.05 0.87 -15.46
CA ALA A 369 -2.80 1.62 -15.37
C ALA A 369 -2.02 1.59 -16.68
N LYS A 370 -2.32 2.53 -17.58
CA LYS A 370 -1.68 2.67 -18.91
C LYS A 370 -0.17 2.87 -18.85
N VAL A 371 0.37 3.36 -17.74
CA VAL A 371 1.82 3.47 -17.54
C VAL A 371 2.53 2.11 -17.62
N LEU A 372 1.83 1.01 -17.33
CA LEU A 372 2.36 -0.36 -17.36
C LEU A 372 2.27 -1.04 -18.73
N GLU A 373 1.43 -0.54 -19.63
CA GLU A 373 1.17 -1.18 -20.92
C GLU A 373 2.40 -1.14 -21.83
N ASN A 374 2.70 -2.28 -22.46
CA ASN A 374 3.81 -2.44 -23.41
C ASN A 374 5.19 -2.06 -22.83
N ARG A 375 5.35 -2.11 -21.50
CA ARG A 375 6.63 -1.88 -20.83
C ARG A 375 7.46 -3.16 -20.81
N ARG A 376 8.73 -3.05 -21.16
CA ARG A 376 9.66 -4.19 -21.18
C ARG A 376 9.90 -4.77 -19.79
N GLN A 377 9.78 -3.93 -18.76
CA GLN A 377 10.01 -4.26 -17.36
C GLN A 377 8.81 -4.92 -16.69
N VAL A 378 7.64 -4.98 -17.35
CA VAL A 378 6.41 -5.57 -16.81
C VAL A 378 6.17 -6.92 -17.50
N ILE A 379 6.12 -8.00 -16.71
CA ILE A 379 5.76 -9.34 -17.17
C ILE A 379 4.24 -9.49 -17.24
N TRP A 380 3.56 -9.01 -16.21
CA TRP A 380 2.11 -9.05 -16.09
C TRP A 380 1.65 -7.87 -15.24
N HIS A 381 0.47 -7.35 -15.56
CA HIS A 381 -0.27 -6.49 -14.65
C HIS A 381 -1.76 -6.76 -14.80
N GLU A 382 -2.52 -6.49 -13.75
CA GLU A 382 -3.98 -6.54 -13.79
C GLU A 382 -4.50 -5.39 -14.67
N LYS A 383 -5.43 -5.73 -15.56
CA LYS A 383 -6.03 -4.83 -16.56
C LYS A 383 -7.42 -5.26 -16.99
N ASP A 384 -7.88 -6.42 -16.54
CA ASP A 384 -9.19 -6.95 -16.87
C ASP A 384 -10.23 -6.20 -16.05
N LEU A 385 -11.22 -5.64 -16.75
CA LEU A 385 -12.29 -4.88 -16.11
C LEU A 385 -13.13 -5.79 -15.22
N ALA A 386 -13.48 -5.31 -14.03
CA ALA A 386 -14.24 -6.10 -13.06
C ALA A 386 -15.72 -6.31 -13.46
N GLY A 387 -16.20 -5.56 -14.45
CA GLY A 387 -17.62 -5.55 -14.83
C GLY A 387 -18.52 -5.01 -13.72
N ASP A 388 -17.99 -4.12 -12.89
CA ASP A 388 -18.71 -3.53 -11.76
C ASP A 388 -19.73 -2.50 -12.25
N PRO A 389 -21.04 -2.67 -11.97
CA PRO A 389 -22.05 -1.72 -12.42
C PRO A 389 -21.96 -0.35 -11.74
N ASP A 390 -21.37 -0.28 -10.54
CA ASP A 390 -21.29 0.97 -9.77
C ASP A 390 -20.00 1.76 -10.08
N ILE A 391 -18.92 1.07 -10.50
CA ILE A 391 -17.65 1.67 -10.93
C ILE A 391 -17.14 0.97 -12.20
N PRO A 392 -17.72 1.24 -13.38
CA PRO A 392 -17.42 0.53 -14.62
C PRO A 392 -15.95 0.62 -15.06
N GLU A 393 -15.23 1.63 -14.61
CA GLU A 393 -13.83 1.88 -14.93
C GLU A 393 -12.86 0.95 -14.22
N ARG A 394 -13.28 0.31 -13.11
CA ARG A 394 -12.34 -0.43 -12.28
C ARG A 394 -11.91 -1.75 -12.91
N VAL A 395 -10.64 -2.08 -12.73
CA VAL A 395 -10.12 -3.42 -12.97
C VAL A 395 -10.45 -4.33 -11.79
N LEU A 396 -10.23 -5.63 -11.98
CA LEU A 396 -10.33 -6.60 -10.91
C LEU A 396 -9.34 -6.26 -9.78
N ASN A 397 -9.81 -6.31 -8.54
CA ASN A 397 -8.93 -6.37 -7.38
C ASN A 397 -8.43 -7.82 -7.19
N GLY A 398 -7.43 -8.02 -6.34
CA GLY A 398 -6.80 -9.33 -6.22
C GLY A 398 -5.77 -9.45 -5.11
N PHE A 399 -5.06 -10.57 -5.12
CA PHE A 399 -4.07 -10.92 -4.10
C PHE A 399 -3.04 -11.91 -4.65
N ALA A 400 -1.90 -12.02 -3.96
CA ALA A 400 -0.85 -12.97 -4.30
C ALA A 400 -0.91 -14.22 -3.41
N MET A 401 -0.51 -15.36 -3.98
CA MET A 401 -0.43 -16.65 -3.33
C MET A 401 0.94 -17.27 -3.60
N LEU A 402 1.66 -17.64 -2.54
CA LEU A 402 2.92 -18.38 -2.61
C LEU A 402 2.71 -19.79 -2.10
N THR A 403 3.18 -20.78 -2.86
CA THR A 403 3.30 -22.16 -2.38
C THR A 403 4.78 -22.50 -2.31
N LEU A 404 5.30 -22.68 -1.09
CA LEU A 404 6.64 -23.18 -0.87
C LEU A 404 6.56 -24.70 -0.69
N ASP A 405 7.46 -25.42 -1.34
CA ASP A 405 7.66 -26.86 -1.17
C ASP A 405 9.16 -27.17 -1.17
N GLY A 406 9.72 -27.22 0.03
CA GLY A 406 11.17 -27.26 0.22
C GLY A 406 11.84 -26.05 -0.45
N PRO A 407 12.82 -26.23 -1.36
CA PRO A 407 13.50 -25.12 -2.04
C PRO A 407 12.73 -24.51 -3.21
N ASN A 408 11.56 -25.07 -3.55
CA ASN A 408 10.73 -24.65 -4.68
C ASN A 408 9.71 -23.60 -4.24
N ILE A 409 9.35 -22.73 -5.17
CA ILE A 409 8.33 -21.69 -5.01
C ILE A 409 7.45 -21.66 -6.25
N GLU A 410 6.14 -21.66 -6.04
CA GLU A 410 5.15 -21.29 -7.05
C GLU A 410 4.50 -19.97 -6.63
N GLU A 411 4.40 -19.03 -7.56
CA GLU A 411 3.77 -17.73 -7.37
C GLU A 411 2.50 -17.68 -8.22
N ALA A 412 1.41 -17.20 -7.66
CA ALA A 412 0.17 -16.95 -8.38
C ALA A 412 -0.47 -15.64 -7.93
N PHE A 413 -1.07 -14.91 -8.87
CA PHE A 413 -2.00 -13.83 -8.58
C PHE A 413 -3.41 -14.30 -8.88
N TYR A 414 -4.33 -14.03 -7.96
CA TYR A 414 -5.75 -14.35 -8.08
C TYR A 414 -6.57 -13.07 -8.06
N ASP A 415 -7.63 -13.05 -8.85
CA ASP A 415 -8.61 -11.96 -8.82
C ASP A 415 -9.56 -12.08 -7.61
N GLU A 416 -10.38 -11.04 -7.41
CA GLU A 416 -11.41 -10.97 -6.37
C GLU A 416 -12.50 -12.04 -6.49
N ASN A 417 -12.60 -12.74 -7.63
CA ASN A 417 -13.53 -13.86 -7.83
C ASN A 417 -12.89 -15.22 -7.51
N GLY A 418 -11.58 -15.25 -7.23
CA GLY A 418 -10.78 -16.46 -7.01
C GLY A 418 -10.31 -17.14 -8.30
N ALA A 419 -10.38 -16.45 -9.45
CA ALA A 419 -9.81 -16.91 -10.70
C ALA A 419 -8.30 -16.65 -10.73
N LEU A 420 -7.54 -17.56 -11.32
CA LEU A 420 -6.10 -17.40 -11.51
C LEU A 420 -5.84 -16.38 -12.62
N ALA A 421 -5.29 -15.21 -12.26
CA ALA A 421 -4.98 -14.13 -13.19
C ALA A 421 -3.55 -14.26 -13.76
N TRP A 422 -2.61 -14.74 -12.97
CA TRP A 422 -1.24 -15.03 -13.41
C TRP A 422 -0.59 -16.13 -12.56
N SER A 423 0.34 -16.88 -13.15
CA SER A 423 1.19 -17.84 -12.42
C SER A 423 2.59 -17.93 -13.00
N SER A 424 3.59 -18.11 -12.15
CA SER A 424 4.98 -18.33 -12.57
C SER A 424 5.16 -19.62 -13.37
N THR A 425 4.29 -20.63 -13.19
CA THR A 425 4.31 -21.87 -13.97
C THR A 425 3.73 -21.70 -15.38
N GLN A 426 2.72 -20.83 -15.55
CA GLN A 426 2.21 -20.47 -16.88
C GLN A 426 3.20 -19.59 -17.64
N ALA A 427 3.85 -18.64 -16.97
CA ALA A 427 4.86 -17.76 -17.58
C ALA A 427 6.06 -18.54 -18.14
N ALA A 428 6.46 -19.65 -17.51
CA ALA A 428 7.53 -20.52 -18.01
C ALA A 428 7.18 -21.28 -19.32
N SER A 429 5.88 -21.33 -19.69
CA SER A 429 5.39 -21.99 -20.91
C SER A 429 5.14 -21.02 -22.08
N ALA A 430 5.28 -19.71 -21.87
CA ALA A 430 5.19 -18.72 -22.93
C ALA A 430 6.47 -18.75 -23.79
N PRO A 431 6.39 -18.85 -25.13
CA PRO A 431 7.57 -18.84 -25.97
C PRO A 431 8.32 -17.52 -25.78
N ALA A 432 9.64 -17.60 -25.52
CA ALA A 432 10.50 -16.44 -25.47
C ALA A 432 10.29 -15.62 -26.74
N LEU A 433 9.93 -14.34 -26.58
CA LEU A 433 9.90 -13.39 -27.69
C LEU A 433 11.32 -13.32 -28.25
N THR A 434 11.55 -14.05 -29.34
CA THR A 434 12.76 -13.94 -30.13
C THR A 434 12.86 -12.50 -30.60
N SER A 435 13.95 -11.84 -30.24
CA SER A 435 14.35 -10.56 -30.83
C SER A 435 14.32 -10.70 -32.35
N ALA A 436 13.37 -10.04 -33.00
CA ALA A 436 13.39 -9.91 -34.44
C ALA A 436 14.45 -8.85 -34.78
N ASP A 437 15.50 -9.31 -35.44
CA ASP A 437 16.44 -8.48 -36.19
C ASP A 437 15.69 -7.63 -37.22
N SER A 438 15.88 -6.31 -37.16
CA SER A 438 16.18 -5.42 -38.31
C SER A 438 16.43 -4.00 -37.84
#